data_AF-A0A261PXT3-F1
#
_entry.id   AF-A0A261PXT3-F1
#
_cell.length_a   1.000
_cell.length_b   1.000
_cell.length_c   1.000
_cell.angle_alpha   90.00
_cell.angle_beta   90.00
_cell.angle_gamma   90.00
#
_symmetry.space_group_name_H-M   'P 1'
#
loop_
_entity.id
_entity.type
_entity.pdbx_description
1 polymer ?
#
loop_
_entity_poly.entity_id
_entity_poly.type
_entity_poly.pdbx_seq_one_letter_code
_entity_poly.pdbx_strand_id
1 'polypeptide(L)'
;MTQTSTLDEQRFIAPLETIAATNEGAIQANQAFDEQMRVFLNKWIDQGTESNTGDANSREEFIENGALRSFFQHREDAFEYLLQDEAIARHLLRPASEVYFSLDAYEPLLSTFEKRLYNLAAHREHREVCFRYHSVTRQDVHGNTVEHTSGGEENIGMYFGTRRTDAMALQLLADQLKQDAKETSQLPIHVITEGYMMESLYLVKEQTEALAAKGVEQTQCFVIQRRHAADDRHLGAALLLMNPHQPALPQRVLFCDTLRPGALPPWWDKFKHKLDLAFPQPEENLRASDLLEDGSVTLQRLHDGVPIRHQDIDCGFYTFSMVRALIQLAQQDPERLVAGTTAEIVTGMTGLMKDYYQEPDQPKDPEVVRKINILNRWNLGRDALSLMKDSFAVINA
;
A
#
# COMPACT_ATOMS: atom_id res chain seq x y z
N MET A 1 -30.89 -15.25 21.64
CA MET A 1 -30.80 -13.88 21.08
C MET A 1 -29.41 -13.36 21.40
N THR A 2 -28.47 -13.66 20.53
CA THR A 2 -27.08 -13.23 20.61
C THR A 2 -26.88 -12.37 19.36
N GLN A 3 -26.79 -11.06 19.58
CA GLN A 3 -26.41 -10.10 18.54
C GLN A 3 -24.95 -10.36 18.19
N THR A 4 -24.72 -11.12 17.13
CA THR A 4 -23.43 -11.19 16.45
C THR A 4 -23.27 -9.92 15.63
N SER A 5 -22.28 -9.12 16.03
CA SER A 5 -21.70 -8.00 15.31
C SER A 5 -21.55 -8.29 13.82
N THR A 6 -22.23 -7.51 12.97
CA THR A 6 -22.17 -7.58 11.50
C THR A 6 -21.11 -6.62 10.94
N LEU A 7 -19.90 -6.60 11.50
CA LEU A 7 -18.86 -5.63 11.12
C LEU A 7 -17.59 -6.26 10.51
N ASP A 8 -17.61 -7.53 10.11
CA ASP A 8 -16.38 -8.27 9.72
C ASP A 8 -16.44 -9.00 8.38
N GLU A 9 -17.16 -8.47 7.38
CA GLU A 9 -17.14 -9.02 6.02
C GLU A 9 -16.45 -8.08 5.02
N GLN A 10 -15.27 -8.50 4.55
CA GLN A 10 -14.62 -8.10 3.29
C GLN A 10 -14.24 -6.61 3.11
N ARG A 11 -13.22 -6.13 3.84
CA ARG A 11 -12.66 -4.77 3.65
C ARG A 11 -12.08 -4.48 2.25
N PHE A 12 -11.68 -5.49 1.47
CA PHE A 12 -11.08 -5.30 0.13
C PHE A 12 -11.65 -6.22 -0.96
N ILE A 13 -12.92 -6.63 -0.83
CA ILE A 13 -13.80 -6.82 -1.99
C ILE A 13 -14.94 -5.80 -1.87
N ALA A 14 -14.61 -4.56 -1.49
CA ALA A 14 -15.53 -3.47 -1.77
C ALA A 14 -15.72 -3.44 -3.30
N PRO A 15 -16.95 -3.30 -3.82
CA PRO A 15 -17.13 -2.98 -5.23
C PRO A 15 -16.22 -1.81 -5.53
N LEU A 16 -15.35 -1.92 -6.54
CA LEU A 16 -14.53 -0.79 -6.98
C LEU A 16 -15.48 0.39 -7.19
N GLU A 17 -15.40 1.37 -6.30
CA GLU A 17 -16.26 2.54 -6.34
C GLU A 17 -16.04 3.23 -7.69
N THR A 18 -17.11 3.56 -8.39
CA THR A 18 -17.01 4.27 -9.65
C THR A 18 -16.54 5.70 -9.40
N ILE A 19 -15.56 6.18 -10.16
CA ILE A 19 -15.10 7.58 -10.12
C ILE A 19 -16.27 8.54 -10.40
N ALA A 20 -16.33 9.67 -9.66
CA ALA A 20 -17.31 10.72 -9.91
C ALA A 20 -17.28 11.17 -11.39
N ALA A 21 -18.44 11.11 -12.05
CA ALA A 21 -18.55 11.40 -13.48
C ALA A 21 -18.51 12.90 -13.81
N THR A 22 -18.79 13.79 -12.85
CA THR A 22 -18.94 15.23 -13.10
C THR A 22 -18.00 16.07 -12.23
N ASN A 23 -17.34 17.03 -12.89
CA ASN A 23 -16.41 17.96 -12.26
C ASN A 23 -17.12 18.94 -11.30
N GLU A 24 -18.37 19.31 -11.59
CA GLU A 24 -19.11 20.35 -10.87
C GLU A 24 -19.36 20.01 -9.38
N GLY A 25 -19.76 18.78 -9.07
CA GLY A 25 -19.98 18.35 -7.69
C GLY A 25 -18.71 18.35 -6.85
N ALA A 26 -17.60 17.90 -7.44
CA ALA A 26 -16.29 17.90 -6.78
C ALA A 26 -15.78 19.33 -6.51
N ILE A 27 -16.01 20.27 -7.44
CA ILE A 27 -15.67 21.69 -7.23
C ILE A 27 -16.43 22.26 -6.03
N GLN A 28 -17.74 22.02 -5.95
CA GLN A 28 -18.57 22.52 -4.85
C GLN A 28 -18.15 21.92 -3.49
N ALA A 29 -17.89 20.61 -3.44
CA ALA A 29 -17.39 19.95 -2.24
C ALA A 29 -16.05 20.52 -1.79
N ASN A 30 -15.12 20.72 -2.74
CA ASN A 30 -13.81 21.31 -2.46
C ASN A 30 -13.90 22.75 -1.95
N GLN A 31 -14.81 23.57 -2.49
CA GLN A 31 -15.05 24.93 -2.01
C GLN A 31 -15.64 24.93 -0.59
N ALA A 32 -16.61 24.06 -0.31
CA ALA A 32 -17.18 23.92 1.01
C ALA A 32 -16.14 23.45 2.04
N PHE A 33 -15.25 22.54 1.65
CA PHE A 33 -14.13 22.13 2.50
C PHE A 33 -13.14 23.27 2.78
N ASP A 34 -12.75 24.03 1.76
CA ASP A 34 -11.85 25.17 1.95
C ASP A 34 -12.47 26.20 2.92
N GLU A 35 -13.78 26.43 2.83
CA GLU A 35 -14.49 27.29 3.79
C GLU A 35 -14.51 26.73 5.21
N GLN A 36 -14.77 25.43 5.36
CA GLN A 36 -14.71 24.77 6.67
C GLN A 36 -13.31 24.87 7.30
N MET A 37 -12.25 24.74 6.49
CA MET A 37 -10.88 24.91 6.96
C MET A 37 -10.60 26.35 7.43
N ARG A 38 -11.12 27.38 6.75
CA ARG A 38 -11.03 28.77 7.23
C ARG A 38 -11.73 28.97 8.57
N VAL A 39 -12.93 28.41 8.73
CA VAL A 39 -13.68 28.48 9.99
C VAL A 39 -12.90 27.81 11.12
N PHE A 40 -12.35 26.63 10.87
CA PHE A 40 -11.49 25.92 11.82
C PHE A 40 -10.26 26.76 12.23
N LEU A 41 -9.52 27.27 11.25
CA LEU A 41 -8.29 28.03 11.49
C LEU A 41 -8.58 29.36 12.22
N ASN A 42 -9.68 30.04 11.89
CA ASN A 42 -10.13 31.21 12.64
C ASN A 42 -10.35 30.88 14.12
N LYS A 43 -11.13 29.84 14.40
CA LYS A 43 -11.42 29.41 15.77
C LYS A 43 -10.16 29.03 16.53
N TRP A 44 -9.21 28.36 15.86
CA TRP A 44 -7.92 28.03 16.44
C TRP A 44 -7.08 29.27 16.78
N ILE A 45 -7.05 30.28 15.90
CA ILE A 45 -6.37 31.56 16.17
C ILE A 45 -7.01 32.27 17.37
N ASP A 46 -8.34 32.30 17.45
CA ASP A 46 -9.09 32.95 18.54
C ASP A 46 -8.86 32.33 19.92
N GLN A 47 -8.38 31.08 19.96
CA GLN A 47 -7.98 30.39 21.20
C GLN A 47 -6.61 30.83 21.73
N GLY A 48 -5.94 31.79 21.07
CA GLY A 48 -4.79 32.53 21.61
C GLY A 48 -3.42 32.06 21.12
N THR A 49 -3.33 31.40 19.95
CA THR A 49 -2.11 30.71 19.52
C THR A 49 -1.11 31.54 18.71
N GLU A 50 -1.49 32.61 17.99
CA GLU A 50 -0.57 33.63 17.43
C GLU A 50 -1.25 35.00 17.20
N SER A 51 -0.54 36.08 17.58
CA SER A 51 -0.71 37.51 17.25
C SER A 51 -2.15 38.08 17.10
N ASN A 52 -2.67 38.63 18.20
CA ASN A 52 -3.81 39.57 18.23
C ASN A 52 -3.47 41.00 17.71
N THR A 53 -2.45 41.15 16.85
CA THR A 53 -1.81 42.44 16.55
C THR A 53 -1.81 42.89 15.07
N GLY A 54 -2.80 42.49 14.26
CA GLY A 54 -2.89 42.93 12.85
C GLY A 54 -4.31 43.26 12.39
N ASP A 55 -4.42 44.17 11.39
CA ASP A 55 -5.66 44.53 10.68
C ASP A 55 -6.35 43.29 10.09
N ALA A 56 -7.68 43.32 9.90
CA ALA A 56 -8.48 42.19 9.37
C ALA A 56 -7.85 41.57 8.10
N ASN A 57 -7.43 42.41 7.13
CA ASN A 57 -6.79 41.95 5.89
C ASN A 57 -5.53 41.09 6.14
N SER A 58 -4.77 41.36 7.20
CA SER A 58 -3.59 40.56 7.58
C SER A 58 -3.98 39.21 8.18
N ARG A 59 -5.16 39.13 8.80
CA ARG A 59 -5.72 37.89 9.35
C ARG A 59 -6.25 36.99 8.25
N GLU A 60 -7.02 37.52 7.30
CA GLU A 60 -7.47 36.71 6.16
C GLU A 60 -6.28 36.20 5.34
N GLU A 61 -5.28 37.05 5.07
CA GLU A 61 -4.06 36.64 4.38
C GLU A 61 -3.29 35.56 5.16
N PHE A 62 -3.23 35.67 6.49
CA PHE A 62 -2.62 34.66 7.34
C PHE A 62 -3.40 33.34 7.31
N ILE A 63 -4.74 33.36 7.35
CA ILE A 63 -5.56 32.15 7.24
C ILE A 63 -5.33 31.46 5.90
N GLU A 64 -5.29 32.24 4.82
CA GLU A 64 -5.10 31.75 3.47
C GLU A 64 -3.69 31.21 3.20
N ASN A 65 -2.67 31.56 3.97
CA ASN A 65 -1.28 31.21 3.61
C ASN A 65 -0.44 30.65 4.78
N GLY A 66 -0.61 31.14 6.01
CA GLY A 66 0.25 30.81 7.14
C GLY A 66 -0.37 29.89 8.19
N ALA A 67 -1.67 30.02 8.44
CA ALA A 67 -2.31 29.47 9.63
C ALA A 67 -2.24 27.94 9.70
N LEU A 68 -2.46 27.23 8.59
CA LEU A 68 -2.38 25.77 8.59
C LEU A 68 -0.96 25.26 8.92
N ARG A 69 0.07 25.90 8.36
CA ARG A 69 1.46 25.55 8.67
C ARG A 69 1.79 25.86 10.12
N SER A 70 1.40 27.02 10.62
CA SER A 70 1.58 27.40 12.03
C SER A 70 0.88 26.42 12.96
N PHE A 71 -0.35 26.01 12.64
CA PHE A 71 -1.07 24.96 13.37
C PHE A 71 -0.29 23.65 13.43
N PHE A 72 0.30 23.20 12.31
CA PHE A 72 1.16 22.01 12.26
C PHE A 72 2.48 22.16 13.04
N GLN A 73 2.99 23.38 13.21
CA GLN A 73 4.19 23.66 14.01
C GLN A 73 3.90 23.67 15.52
N HIS A 74 2.69 24.08 15.92
CA HIS A 74 2.28 24.17 17.33
C HIS A 74 1.72 22.87 17.89
N ARG A 75 1.44 21.86 17.06
CA ARG A 75 0.83 20.60 17.47
C ARG A 75 1.45 19.40 16.78
N GLU A 76 2.03 18.47 17.53
CA GLU A 76 2.53 17.20 16.99
C GLU A 76 1.41 16.29 16.45
N ASP A 77 0.18 16.43 16.95
CA ASP A 77 -1.03 15.68 16.59
C ASP A 77 -2.00 16.47 15.70
N ALA A 78 -1.50 17.51 15.02
CA ALA A 78 -2.32 18.43 14.23
C ALA A 78 -3.31 17.74 13.26
N PHE A 79 -2.88 16.69 12.57
CA PHE A 79 -3.73 16.05 11.58
C PHE A 79 -4.82 15.20 12.25
N GLU A 80 -4.45 14.44 13.27
CA GLU A 80 -5.37 13.66 14.10
C GLU A 80 -6.44 14.54 14.74
N TYR A 81 -6.02 15.72 15.22
CA TYR A 81 -6.90 16.72 15.81
C TYR A 81 -7.86 17.30 14.77
N LEU A 82 -7.38 17.60 13.56
CA LEU A 82 -8.25 18.05 12.44
C LEU A 82 -9.29 16.98 12.07
N LEU A 83 -8.93 15.70 12.12
CA LEU A 83 -9.85 14.59 11.86
C LEU A 83 -10.94 14.43 12.94
N GLN A 84 -10.88 15.16 14.05
CA GLN A 84 -11.98 15.23 15.03
C GLN A 84 -13.08 16.22 14.65
N ASP A 85 -12.83 17.12 13.69
CA ASP A 85 -13.89 17.94 13.11
C ASP A 85 -14.65 17.11 12.06
N GLU A 86 -15.92 16.81 12.35
CA GLU A 86 -16.76 15.93 11.52
C GLU A 86 -16.91 16.41 10.08
N ALA A 87 -16.91 17.72 9.82
CA ALA A 87 -17.05 18.25 8.46
C ALA A 87 -15.75 18.09 7.67
N ILE A 88 -14.60 18.37 8.32
CA ILE A 88 -13.27 18.16 7.73
C ILE A 88 -13.05 16.66 7.48
N ALA A 89 -13.31 15.82 8.48
CA ALA A 89 -13.14 14.37 8.39
C ALA A 89 -14.00 13.76 7.28
N ARG A 90 -15.28 14.15 7.17
CA ARG A 90 -16.17 13.65 6.11
C ARG A 90 -15.63 13.92 4.71
N HIS A 91 -15.07 15.11 4.47
CA HIS A 91 -14.50 15.45 3.17
C HIS A 91 -13.23 14.63 2.88
N LEU A 92 -12.32 14.53 3.85
CA LEU A 92 -11.06 13.79 3.66
C LEU A 92 -11.28 12.28 3.54
N LEU A 93 -12.33 11.76 4.16
CA LEU A 93 -12.72 10.35 4.12
C LEU A 93 -13.75 10.04 3.02
N ARG A 94 -14.01 10.98 2.10
CA ARG A 94 -15.03 10.80 1.07
C ARG A 94 -14.75 9.60 0.16
N PRO A 95 -15.80 8.88 -0.29
CA PRO A 95 -15.64 7.79 -1.25
C PRO A 95 -15.10 8.30 -2.59
N ALA A 96 -14.45 7.42 -3.36
CA ALA A 96 -13.92 7.73 -4.69
C ALA A 96 -15.03 8.18 -5.66
N SER A 97 -16.28 7.78 -5.41
CA SER A 97 -17.46 8.26 -6.15
C SER A 97 -17.79 9.73 -5.95
N GLU A 98 -17.19 10.37 -4.95
CA GLU A 98 -17.30 11.81 -4.68
C GLU A 98 -16.03 12.58 -5.06
N VAL A 99 -15.04 11.88 -5.63
CA VAL A 99 -13.77 12.46 -6.06
C VAL A 99 -13.74 12.49 -7.58
N TYR A 100 -13.54 13.69 -8.12
CA TYR A 100 -13.26 13.84 -9.54
C TYR A 100 -11.78 13.57 -9.79
N PHE A 101 -11.46 12.60 -10.65
CA PHE A 101 -10.09 12.34 -11.09
C PHE A 101 -9.91 12.86 -12.52
N SER A 102 -8.88 13.68 -12.76
CA SER A 102 -8.60 14.27 -14.07
C SER A 102 -8.43 13.17 -15.13
N LEU A 103 -9.00 13.31 -16.33
CA LEU A 103 -8.91 12.26 -17.36
C LEU A 103 -7.49 12.00 -17.87
N ASP A 104 -6.63 13.03 -17.91
CA ASP A 104 -5.29 12.94 -18.51
C ASP A 104 -4.24 12.36 -17.54
N ALA A 105 -4.21 12.89 -16.32
CA ALA A 105 -3.23 12.51 -15.30
C ALA A 105 -3.77 11.51 -14.27
N TYR A 106 -5.09 11.36 -14.20
CA TYR A 106 -5.83 10.67 -13.13
C TYR A 106 -5.48 11.14 -11.71
N GLU A 107 -5.24 12.44 -11.58
CA GLU A 107 -5.04 13.08 -10.30
C GLU A 107 -6.39 13.48 -9.71
N PRO A 108 -6.62 13.25 -8.41
CA PRO A 108 -7.82 13.73 -7.78
C PRO A 108 -7.82 15.26 -7.77
N LEU A 109 -8.97 15.84 -8.08
CA LEU A 109 -9.21 17.25 -7.89
C LEU A 109 -9.38 17.50 -6.39
N LEU A 110 -8.31 18.00 -5.78
CA LEU A 110 -8.27 18.37 -4.37
C LEU A 110 -8.49 19.88 -4.21
N SER A 111 -9.07 20.27 -3.08
CA SER A 111 -9.17 21.67 -2.67
C SER A 111 -7.80 22.27 -2.34
N THR A 112 -7.73 23.58 -2.12
CA THR A 112 -6.46 24.25 -1.82
C THR A 112 -5.92 23.82 -0.46
N PHE A 113 -6.76 23.80 0.57
CA PHE A 113 -6.35 23.37 1.89
C PHE A 113 -6.07 21.87 1.96
N GLU A 114 -6.80 21.02 1.21
CA GLU A 114 -6.56 19.58 1.20
C GLU A 114 -5.17 19.24 0.66
N LYS A 115 -4.74 19.89 -0.42
CA LYS A 115 -3.37 19.75 -0.95
C LYS A 115 -2.31 20.13 0.08
N ARG A 116 -2.48 21.27 0.75
CA ARG A 116 -1.54 21.74 1.78
C ARG A 116 -1.51 20.84 3.00
N LEU A 117 -2.66 20.32 3.40
CA LEU A 117 -2.80 19.40 4.52
C LEU A 117 -1.96 18.15 4.30
N TYR A 118 -2.12 17.48 3.15
CA TYR A 118 -1.30 16.32 2.80
C TYR A 118 0.18 16.68 2.69
N ASN A 119 0.50 17.83 2.10
CA ASN A 119 1.88 18.33 2.01
C ASN A 119 2.56 18.54 3.37
N LEU A 120 1.84 19.03 4.37
CA LEU A 120 2.35 19.29 5.72
C LEU A 120 2.41 18.01 6.56
N ALA A 121 1.41 17.14 6.42
CA ALA A 121 1.37 15.87 7.14
C ALA A 121 2.50 14.93 6.76
N ALA A 122 2.89 14.91 5.49
CA ALA A 122 3.91 14.02 4.98
C ALA A 122 5.33 14.26 5.49
N HIS A 123 5.65 15.46 6.00
CA HIS A 123 6.97 15.74 6.59
C HIS A 123 7.09 15.26 8.04
N ARG A 124 6.08 14.55 8.55
CA ARG A 124 6.12 13.92 9.87
C ARG A 124 6.63 12.49 9.71
N GLU A 125 7.89 12.27 10.13
CA GLU A 125 8.68 11.04 9.94
C GLU A 125 8.06 9.73 10.47
N HIS A 126 6.93 9.79 11.19
CA HIS A 126 6.28 8.63 11.82
C HIS A 126 4.82 8.42 11.42
N ARG A 127 4.24 9.32 10.63
CA ARG A 127 2.80 9.34 10.33
C ARG A 127 2.55 9.80 8.90
N GLU A 128 3.35 9.27 7.98
CA GLU A 128 3.12 9.46 6.55
C GLU A 128 1.72 8.98 6.23
N VAL A 129 0.95 9.86 5.62
CA VAL A 129 -0.39 9.57 5.16
C VAL A 129 -0.27 9.08 3.73
N CYS A 130 -1.04 8.07 3.33
CA CYS A 130 -0.99 7.48 1.98
C CYS A 130 -1.50 8.41 0.86
N PHE A 131 -1.56 9.72 1.12
CA PHE A 131 -1.93 10.78 0.20
C PHE A 131 -0.67 11.53 -0.27
N ARG A 132 -0.64 11.84 -1.57
CA ARG A 132 0.50 12.48 -2.25
C ARG A 132 0.93 13.78 -1.56
N TYR A 133 2.26 13.99 -1.46
CA TYR A 133 2.84 15.27 -1.06
C TYR A 133 3.96 15.73 -2.00
N HIS A 134 4.15 17.04 -2.07
CA HIS A 134 5.29 17.66 -2.74
C HIS A 134 6.52 17.61 -1.83
N SER A 135 7.71 17.33 -2.37
CA SER A 135 8.95 17.46 -1.59
C SER A 135 9.08 18.88 -1.05
N VAL A 136 9.73 19.08 0.12
CA VAL A 136 9.95 20.44 0.69
C VAL A 136 10.51 21.41 -0.34
N THR A 137 11.41 20.95 -1.21
CA THR A 137 12.05 21.74 -2.29
C THR A 137 11.12 22.15 -3.44
N ARG A 138 9.88 21.64 -3.48
CA ARG A 138 8.82 21.98 -4.45
C ARG A 138 7.61 22.61 -3.77
N GLN A 139 7.79 23.01 -2.52
CA GLN A 139 6.81 23.76 -1.77
C GLN A 139 7.32 25.18 -1.57
N ASP A 140 6.41 26.15 -1.60
CA ASP A 140 6.74 27.48 -1.09
C ASP A 140 6.80 27.47 0.45
N VAL A 141 7.02 28.65 1.04
CA VAL A 141 7.08 28.83 2.50
C VAL A 141 5.76 28.51 3.22
N HIS A 142 4.65 28.38 2.47
CA HIS A 142 3.31 28.11 2.98
C HIS A 142 2.93 26.63 2.84
N GLY A 143 3.65 25.86 2.02
CA GLY A 143 3.32 24.47 1.70
C GLY A 143 2.47 24.34 0.43
N ASN A 144 2.31 25.41 -0.33
CA ASN A 144 1.75 25.35 -1.68
C ASN A 144 2.74 24.68 -2.61
N THR A 145 2.21 23.95 -3.59
CA THR A 145 2.99 23.47 -4.72
C THR A 145 3.48 24.63 -5.57
N VAL A 146 4.79 24.69 -5.84
CA VAL A 146 5.36 25.63 -6.81
C VAL A 146 5.29 25.02 -8.21
N GLU A 147 4.55 25.64 -9.12
CA GLU A 147 4.48 25.25 -10.53
C GLU A 147 5.77 25.67 -11.28
N HIS A 148 6.35 24.78 -12.08
CA HIS A 148 7.48 25.13 -12.95
C HIS A 148 6.94 25.78 -14.24
N THR A 149 7.18 27.08 -14.41
CA THR A 149 6.72 27.87 -15.57
C THR A 149 7.70 27.89 -16.76
N SER A 150 8.81 27.17 -16.70
CA SER A 150 9.82 27.13 -17.77
C SER A 150 9.90 25.74 -18.38
N GLY A 151 9.72 25.64 -19.70
CA GLY A 151 9.68 24.41 -20.52
C GLY A 151 10.98 23.57 -20.57
N GLY A 152 11.58 23.30 -19.42
CA GLY A 152 12.38 22.10 -19.22
C GLY A 152 11.44 20.94 -18.91
N GLU A 153 11.82 19.73 -19.31
CA GLU A 153 11.03 18.51 -19.11
C GLU A 153 10.30 18.53 -17.76
N GLU A 154 8.98 18.44 -17.83
CA GLU A 154 8.09 18.25 -16.71
C GLU A 154 8.62 17.02 -15.93
N ASN A 155 9.41 17.27 -14.89
CA ASN A 155 9.99 16.21 -14.07
C ASN A 155 8.92 15.77 -13.07
N ILE A 156 7.93 15.11 -13.68
CA ILE A 156 6.94 14.19 -13.16
C ILE A 156 7.52 13.38 -11.98
N GLY A 157 6.82 13.44 -10.86
CA GLY A 157 7.08 12.65 -9.65
C GLY A 157 5.88 12.72 -8.70
N MET A 158 4.71 12.62 -9.32
CA MET A 158 3.39 13.10 -8.93
C MET A 158 2.45 11.95 -8.52
N TYR A 159 2.75 11.07 -7.56
CA TYR A 159 1.89 9.88 -7.40
C TYR A 159 1.61 9.45 -5.97
N PHE A 160 0.33 9.20 -5.74
CA PHE A 160 -0.25 8.36 -4.69
C PHE A 160 0.36 6.96 -4.70
N GLY A 161 0.47 6.35 -3.53
CA GLY A 161 0.96 4.98 -3.38
C GLY A 161 2.34 4.92 -2.73
N THR A 162 2.47 3.94 -1.84
CA THR A 162 3.65 3.46 -1.09
C THR A 162 5.01 4.02 -1.52
N ARG A 163 5.29 5.31 -1.26
CA ARG A 163 6.70 5.71 -1.18
C ARG A 163 7.33 4.91 -0.05
N ARG A 164 8.64 4.68 -0.20
CA ARG A 164 9.69 4.10 0.67
C ARG A 164 9.40 3.79 2.16
N THR A 165 8.37 4.33 2.78
CA THR A 165 8.22 4.59 4.21
C THR A 165 6.78 4.58 4.71
N ASP A 166 5.76 4.38 3.86
CA ASP A 166 4.37 4.33 4.36
C ASP A 166 4.08 2.98 5.03
N ALA A 167 4.58 2.87 6.26
CA ALA A 167 4.40 1.72 7.13
C ALA A 167 2.92 1.45 7.38
N MET A 168 2.07 2.49 7.40
CA MET A 168 0.63 2.34 7.63
C MET A 168 -0.06 1.68 6.43
N ALA A 169 0.20 2.15 5.20
CA ALA A 169 -0.29 1.52 3.98
C ALA A 169 0.12 0.04 3.90
N LEU A 170 1.40 -0.26 4.12
CA LEU A 170 1.90 -1.63 4.08
C LEU A 170 1.34 -2.48 5.22
N GLN A 171 1.11 -1.90 6.40
CA GLN A 171 0.49 -2.59 7.52
C GLN A 171 -0.97 -2.92 7.24
N LEU A 172 -1.74 -2.02 6.64
CA LEU A 172 -3.14 -2.27 6.27
C LEU A 172 -3.25 -3.41 5.25
N LEU A 173 -2.39 -3.41 4.22
CA LEU A 173 -2.32 -4.53 3.26
C LEU A 173 -1.91 -5.83 3.96
N ALA A 174 -0.91 -5.78 4.85
CA ALA A 174 -0.46 -6.93 5.62
C ALA A 174 -1.55 -7.52 6.53
N ASP A 175 -2.29 -6.66 7.24
CA ASP A 175 -3.39 -7.05 8.12
C ASP A 175 -4.50 -7.74 7.34
N GLN A 176 -4.79 -7.26 6.13
CA GLN A 176 -5.76 -7.93 5.25
C GLN A 176 -5.26 -9.31 4.80
N LEU A 177 -4.00 -9.45 4.39
CA LEU A 177 -3.46 -10.77 4.04
C LEU A 177 -3.50 -11.73 5.24
N LYS A 178 -3.13 -11.24 6.43
CA LYS A 178 -3.21 -12.00 7.68
C LYS A 178 -4.64 -12.40 8.02
N GLN A 179 -5.62 -11.55 7.72
CA GLN A 179 -7.04 -11.86 7.90
C GLN A 179 -7.52 -12.91 6.90
N ASP A 180 -7.19 -12.76 5.61
CA ASP A 180 -7.54 -13.72 4.55
C ASP A 180 -6.96 -15.12 4.86
N ALA A 181 -5.75 -15.19 5.43
CA ALA A 181 -5.11 -16.44 5.81
C ALA A 181 -5.74 -17.15 7.02
N LYS A 182 -6.65 -16.51 7.78
CA LYS A 182 -7.36 -17.15 8.91
C LYS A 182 -8.49 -18.07 8.46
N GLU A 183 -8.94 -17.97 7.21
CA GLU A 183 -9.97 -18.87 6.70
C GLU A 183 -9.46 -20.32 6.69
N THR A 184 -10.37 -21.27 6.92
CA THR A 184 -10.04 -22.69 7.04
C THR A 184 -9.37 -23.21 5.77
N SER A 185 -8.20 -23.82 5.93
CA SER A 185 -7.42 -24.44 4.85
C SER A 185 -6.88 -25.80 5.29
N GLN A 186 -6.79 -26.76 4.36
CA GLN A 186 -6.12 -28.04 4.60
C GLN A 186 -4.59 -27.90 4.63
N LEU A 187 -4.07 -26.83 4.03
CA LEU A 187 -2.68 -26.42 4.07
C LEU A 187 -2.60 -25.16 4.95
N PRO A 188 -2.10 -25.24 6.20
CA PRO A 188 -2.00 -24.08 7.08
C PRO A 188 -1.16 -22.96 6.46
N ILE A 189 -1.65 -21.73 6.56
CA ILE A 189 -1.06 -20.56 5.90
C ILE A 189 -0.50 -19.61 6.95
N HIS A 190 0.75 -19.18 6.73
CA HIS A 190 1.45 -18.19 7.55
C HIS A 190 1.85 -17.03 6.66
N VAL A 191 1.45 -15.81 7.03
CA VAL A 191 1.78 -14.59 6.28
C VAL A 191 2.90 -13.86 6.99
N ILE A 192 4.04 -13.69 6.31
CA ILE A 192 5.22 -12.99 6.83
C ILE A 192 5.30 -11.61 6.19
N THR A 193 5.19 -10.57 7.02
CA THR A 193 5.18 -9.16 6.59
C THR A 193 6.18 -8.29 7.35
N GLU A 194 7.10 -8.92 8.08
CA GLU A 194 8.15 -8.30 8.88
C GLU A 194 9.53 -8.37 8.19
N GLY A 195 10.41 -7.41 8.49
CA GLY A 195 11.83 -7.43 8.05
C GLY A 195 12.05 -7.09 6.57
N TYR A 196 13.16 -7.50 5.98
CA TYR A 196 13.30 -7.59 4.52
C TYR A 196 13.31 -9.05 4.12
N MET A 197 13.36 -9.33 2.82
CA MET A 197 13.25 -10.70 2.31
C MET A 197 14.19 -11.70 3.00
N MET A 198 15.40 -11.28 3.39
CA MET A 198 16.33 -12.16 4.08
C MET A 198 15.90 -12.49 5.51
N GLU A 199 15.50 -11.48 6.29
CA GLU A 199 14.96 -11.65 7.63
C GLU A 199 13.65 -12.45 7.59
N SER A 200 12.79 -12.23 6.58
CA SER A 200 11.58 -13.02 6.39
C SER A 200 11.89 -14.50 6.14
N LEU A 201 12.91 -14.83 5.36
CA LEU A 201 13.33 -16.22 5.14
C LEU A 201 13.87 -16.86 6.43
N TYR A 202 14.63 -16.13 7.25
CA TYR A 202 15.04 -16.61 8.57
C TYR A 202 13.84 -16.85 9.49
N LEU A 203 12.86 -15.95 9.51
CA LEU A 203 11.63 -16.13 10.28
C LEU A 203 10.84 -17.36 9.84
N VAL A 204 10.75 -17.66 8.54
CA VAL A 204 10.11 -18.89 8.04
C VAL A 204 10.81 -20.13 8.61
N LYS A 205 12.15 -20.16 8.60
CA LYS A 205 12.92 -21.26 9.16
C LYS A 205 12.68 -21.41 10.67
N GLU A 206 12.82 -20.32 11.43
CA GLU A 206 12.61 -20.32 12.89
C GLU A 206 11.20 -20.79 13.26
N GLN A 207 10.17 -20.32 12.54
CA GLN A 207 8.79 -20.76 12.77
C GLN A 207 8.60 -22.24 12.43
N THR A 208 9.24 -22.74 11.37
CA THR A 208 9.19 -24.15 11.01
C THR A 208 9.87 -25.03 12.08
N GLU A 209 11.03 -24.61 12.60
CA GLU A 209 11.72 -25.28 13.71
C GLU A 209 10.86 -25.28 14.99
N ALA A 210 10.19 -24.16 15.29
CA ALA A 210 9.29 -24.07 16.43
C ALA A 210 8.05 -24.98 16.28
N LEU A 211 7.53 -25.16 15.06
CA LEU A 211 6.44 -26.11 14.78
C LEU A 211 6.90 -27.56 14.91
N ALA A 212 8.12 -27.86 14.46
CA ALA A 212 8.76 -29.16 14.66
C ALA A 212 8.89 -29.51 16.16
N ALA A 213 9.35 -28.55 16.96
CA ALA A 213 9.48 -28.70 18.41
C ALA A 213 8.13 -28.91 19.11
N LYS A 214 7.02 -28.47 18.50
CA LYS A 214 5.64 -28.70 18.97
C LYS A 214 5.04 -30.03 18.48
N GLY A 215 5.79 -30.81 17.69
CA GLY A 215 5.31 -32.07 17.11
C GLY A 215 4.29 -31.89 15.99
N VAL A 216 4.27 -30.73 15.33
CA VAL A 216 3.45 -30.52 14.13
C VAL A 216 4.11 -31.28 12.97
N GLU A 217 3.34 -32.13 12.28
CA GLU A 217 3.87 -32.99 11.21
C GLU A 217 3.47 -32.52 9.81
N GLN A 218 2.34 -31.79 9.71
CA GLN A 218 1.79 -31.36 8.42
C GLN A 218 2.64 -30.29 7.75
N THR A 219 2.69 -30.30 6.42
CA THR A 219 3.31 -29.22 5.63
C THR A 219 2.66 -27.88 5.93
N GLN A 220 3.46 -26.82 5.94
CA GLN A 220 3.05 -25.45 6.19
C GLN A 220 3.30 -24.61 4.93
N CYS A 221 2.36 -23.72 4.60
CA CYS A 221 2.51 -22.73 3.54
C CYS A 221 2.88 -21.38 4.16
N PHE A 222 4.05 -20.87 3.81
CA PHE A 222 4.47 -19.53 4.17
C PHE A 222 4.40 -18.64 2.94
N VAL A 223 3.72 -17.50 3.05
CA VAL A 223 3.71 -16.46 2.03
C VAL A 223 4.38 -15.20 2.57
N ILE A 224 5.31 -14.65 1.81
CA ILE A 224 6.08 -13.46 2.15
C ILE A 224 5.66 -12.34 1.21
N GLN A 225 5.38 -11.15 1.75
CA GLN A 225 5.22 -9.92 0.98
C GLN A 225 6.16 -8.85 1.52
N ARG A 226 7.37 -8.73 0.97
CA ARG A 226 8.39 -7.78 1.48
C ARG A 226 9.29 -7.22 0.40
N ARG A 227 9.92 -6.10 0.76
CA ARG A 227 11.03 -5.54 -0.02
C ARG A 227 12.20 -6.52 -0.06
N HIS A 228 12.92 -6.55 -1.16
CA HIS A 228 14.09 -7.43 -1.26
C HIS A 228 15.19 -7.01 -0.28
N ALA A 229 15.42 -5.70 -0.09
CA ALA A 229 16.47 -5.16 0.78
C ALA A 229 16.09 -3.79 1.35
N ALA A 230 16.89 -3.29 2.30
CA ALA A 230 16.68 -2.00 2.96
C ALA A 230 16.81 -0.78 2.04
N ASP A 231 17.75 -0.86 1.10
CA ASP A 231 17.99 0.17 0.10
C ASP A 231 17.08 0.02 -1.14
N ASP A 232 16.34 -1.09 -1.22
CA ASP A 232 15.45 -1.40 -2.33
C ASP A 232 14.05 -0.79 -2.16
N ARG A 233 13.50 -0.35 -3.28
CA ARG A 233 12.18 0.26 -3.37
C ARG A 233 11.11 -0.74 -3.82
N HIS A 234 11.52 -1.87 -4.40
CA HIS A 234 10.61 -2.85 -4.97
C HIS A 234 10.09 -3.82 -3.90
N LEU A 235 8.78 -4.05 -3.88
CA LEU A 235 8.18 -5.14 -3.13
C LEU A 235 8.14 -6.39 -4.02
N GLY A 236 8.53 -7.52 -3.45
CA GLY A 236 8.37 -8.83 -4.06
C GLY A 236 7.51 -9.74 -3.18
N ALA A 237 7.14 -10.88 -3.76
CA ALA A 237 6.45 -11.95 -3.05
C ALA A 237 7.21 -13.27 -3.17
N ALA A 238 7.05 -14.13 -2.17
CA ALA A 238 7.55 -15.49 -2.22
C ALA A 238 6.60 -16.44 -1.49
N LEU A 239 6.53 -17.68 -1.94
CA LEU A 239 5.86 -18.77 -1.25
C LEU A 239 6.86 -19.86 -0.94
N LEU A 240 6.84 -20.36 0.29
CA LEU A 240 7.65 -21.49 0.74
C LEU A 240 6.73 -22.56 1.32
N LEU A 241 6.86 -23.79 0.82
CA LEU A 241 6.28 -24.96 1.46
C LEU A 241 7.32 -25.59 2.37
N MET A 242 7.01 -25.66 3.66
CA MET A 242 7.93 -26.14 4.68
C MET A 242 7.36 -27.40 5.33
N ASN A 243 8.18 -28.44 5.43
CA ASN A 243 7.87 -29.61 6.24
C ASN A 243 8.55 -29.44 7.61
N PRO A 244 7.80 -29.38 8.73
CA PRO A 244 8.39 -29.32 10.07
C PRO A 244 9.37 -30.45 10.39
N HIS A 245 9.25 -31.64 9.78
CA HIS A 245 10.23 -32.71 9.96
C HIS A 245 11.59 -32.43 9.31
N GLN A 246 11.64 -31.49 8.36
CA GLN A 246 12.86 -31.09 7.65
C GLN A 246 12.94 -29.55 7.57
N PRO A 247 13.09 -28.85 8.71
CA PRO A 247 13.03 -27.38 8.74
C PRO A 247 14.22 -26.71 8.04
N ALA A 248 15.32 -27.45 7.85
CA ALA A 248 16.53 -26.95 7.22
C ALA A 248 16.42 -26.75 5.70
N LEU A 249 15.42 -27.36 5.04
CA LEU A 249 15.25 -27.32 3.59
C LEU A 249 13.77 -27.17 3.24
N PRO A 250 13.37 -26.13 2.48
CA PRO A 250 12.01 -26.04 1.95
C PRO A 250 11.68 -27.23 1.06
N GLN A 251 10.41 -27.65 1.01
CA GLN A 251 9.94 -28.61 0.02
C GLN A 251 9.78 -27.96 -1.36
N ARG A 252 9.44 -26.67 -1.38
CA ARG A 252 9.22 -25.88 -2.59
C ARG A 252 9.42 -24.40 -2.30
N VAL A 253 9.98 -23.67 -3.25
CA VAL A 253 10.08 -22.21 -3.18
C VAL A 253 9.61 -21.60 -4.50
N LEU A 254 8.59 -20.77 -4.43
CA LEU A 254 8.11 -19.98 -5.57
C LEU A 254 8.47 -18.51 -5.33
N PHE A 255 9.28 -17.94 -6.20
CA PHE A 255 9.55 -16.50 -6.18
C PHE A 255 8.65 -15.80 -7.20
N CYS A 256 7.94 -14.78 -6.74
CA CYS A 256 6.98 -14.08 -7.56
C CYS A 256 7.31 -12.58 -7.60
N ASP A 257 7.70 -12.13 -8.79
CA ASP A 257 7.93 -10.72 -9.09
C ASP A 257 6.92 -10.22 -10.13
N THR A 258 6.66 -8.93 -10.12
CA THR A 258 5.80 -8.24 -11.09
C THR A 258 6.60 -7.56 -12.20
N LEU A 259 7.92 -7.42 -11.99
CA LEU A 259 8.93 -6.98 -12.95
C LEU A 259 9.61 -8.20 -13.58
N ARG A 260 9.20 -8.54 -14.80
CA ARG A 260 9.85 -9.59 -15.60
C ARG A 260 10.21 -9.07 -17.00
N PRO A 261 11.28 -8.26 -17.14
CA PRO A 261 11.72 -7.72 -18.43
C PRO A 261 12.45 -8.75 -19.31
N GLY A 262 12.88 -9.88 -18.75
CA GLY A 262 13.61 -10.93 -19.44
C GLY A 262 13.12 -12.33 -19.07
N ALA A 263 13.97 -13.34 -19.26
CA ALA A 263 13.63 -14.73 -18.92
C ALA A 263 13.34 -14.91 -17.42
N LEU A 264 14.10 -14.19 -16.58
CA LEU A 264 14.02 -14.22 -15.12
C LEU A 264 13.87 -12.79 -14.57
N PRO A 265 13.29 -12.64 -13.37
CA PRO A 265 13.13 -11.32 -12.74
C PRO A 265 14.48 -10.72 -12.29
N PRO A 266 14.60 -9.39 -12.18
CA PRO A 266 15.87 -8.71 -11.84
C PRO A 266 16.48 -9.15 -10.50
N TRP A 267 15.65 -9.61 -9.58
CA TRP A 267 16.04 -10.00 -8.23
C TRP A 267 16.34 -11.49 -8.09
N TRP A 268 16.23 -12.28 -9.16
CA TRP A 268 16.37 -13.74 -9.14
C TRP A 268 17.64 -14.22 -8.45
N ASP A 269 18.82 -13.80 -8.92
CA ASP A 269 20.09 -14.27 -8.36
C ASP A 269 20.32 -13.79 -6.92
N LYS A 270 19.85 -12.58 -6.60
CA LYS A 270 19.91 -12.05 -5.24
C LYS A 270 18.99 -12.83 -4.29
N PHE A 271 17.82 -13.25 -4.76
CA PHE A 271 16.90 -14.09 -3.99
C PHE A 271 17.48 -15.49 -3.80
N LYS A 272 18.04 -16.12 -4.85
CA LYS A 272 18.76 -17.40 -4.75
C LYS A 272 19.83 -17.37 -3.68
N HIS A 273 20.68 -16.34 -3.69
CA HIS A 273 21.73 -16.19 -2.70
C HIS A 273 21.17 -16.06 -1.27
N LYS A 274 20.11 -15.27 -1.08
CA LYS A 274 19.46 -15.11 0.24
C LYS A 274 18.83 -16.42 0.73
N LEU A 275 18.24 -17.19 -0.17
CA LEU A 275 17.63 -18.47 0.12
C LEU A 275 18.68 -19.48 0.61
N ASP A 276 19.82 -19.58 -0.08
CA ASP A 276 20.92 -20.47 0.33
C ASP A 276 21.56 -20.05 1.66
N LEU A 277 21.58 -18.75 1.96
CA LEU A 277 22.06 -18.24 3.25
C LEU A 277 21.08 -18.48 4.41
N ALA A 278 19.77 -18.44 4.14
CA ALA A 278 18.75 -18.75 5.13
C ALA A 278 18.64 -20.27 5.41
N PHE A 279 18.81 -21.08 4.36
CA PHE A 279 18.71 -22.54 4.38
C PHE A 279 20.03 -23.17 3.91
N PRO A 280 21.13 -23.02 4.66
CA PRO A 280 22.42 -23.56 4.27
C PRO A 280 22.38 -25.09 4.22
N GLN A 281 22.90 -25.65 3.13
CA GLN A 281 23.01 -27.09 2.92
C GLN A 281 24.50 -27.50 2.82
N PRO A 282 24.86 -28.70 3.29
CA PRO A 282 26.17 -29.28 3.01
C PRO A 282 26.48 -29.30 1.51
N GLU A 283 27.76 -29.20 1.14
CA GLU A 283 28.20 -29.06 -0.26
C GLU A 283 27.74 -30.22 -1.16
N GLU A 284 27.55 -31.41 -0.61
CA GLU A 284 27.09 -32.61 -1.34
C GLU A 284 25.55 -32.71 -1.46
N ASN A 285 24.81 -31.83 -0.76
CA ASN A 285 23.36 -31.83 -0.79
C ASN A 285 22.82 -30.82 -1.81
N LEU A 286 21.59 -31.06 -2.24
CA LEU A 286 20.81 -30.10 -3.02
C LEU A 286 20.73 -28.77 -2.26
N ARG A 287 21.01 -27.64 -2.93
CA ARG A 287 20.86 -26.32 -2.31
C ARG A 287 19.39 -25.94 -2.26
N ALA A 288 19.03 -25.08 -1.31
CA ALA A 288 17.66 -24.58 -1.24
C ALA A 288 17.26 -23.82 -2.52
N SER A 289 18.20 -23.10 -3.14
CA SER A 289 17.98 -22.39 -4.41
C SER A 289 17.84 -23.27 -5.65
N ASP A 290 18.10 -24.57 -5.54
CA ASP A 290 17.79 -25.53 -6.63
C ASP A 290 16.29 -25.90 -6.66
N LEU A 291 15.56 -25.64 -5.58
CA LEU A 291 14.10 -25.79 -5.46
C LEU A 291 13.34 -24.51 -5.83
N LEU A 292 14.05 -23.51 -6.34
CA LEU A 292 13.48 -22.21 -6.68
C LEU A 292 12.77 -22.25 -8.03
N GLU A 293 11.50 -21.85 -8.02
CA GLU A 293 10.64 -21.73 -9.19
C GLU A 293 10.26 -20.27 -9.45
N ASP A 294 10.06 -19.94 -10.73
CA ASP A 294 9.66 -18.60 -11.17
C ASP A 294 8.14 -18.50 -11.30
N GLY A 295 7.50 -17.92 -10.29
CA GLY A 295 6.07 -17.57 -10.28
C GLY A 295 5.80 -16.14 -10.76
N SER A 296 6.79 -15.47 -11.35
CA SER A 296 6.69 -14.06 -11.72
C SER A 296 5.76 -13.84 -12.91
N VAL A 297 4.97 -12.76 -12.84
CA VAL A 297 4.03 -12.35 -13.89
C VAL A 297 4.35 -10.94 -14.36
N THR A 298 4.24 -10.67 -15.66
CA THR A 298 4.53 -9.36 -16.21
C THR A 298 3.32 -8.42 -16.08
N LEU A 299 3.15 -7.85 -14.89
CA LEU A 299 2.15 -6.80 -14.63
C LEU A 299 2.73 -5.39 -14.75
N GLN A 300 4.03 -5.26 -14.53
CA GLN A 300 4.78 -4.03 -14.76
C GLN A 300 5.54 -4.19 -16.09
N ARG A 301 5.18 -3.37 -17.09
CA ARG A 301 5.87 -3.36 -18.38
C ARG A 301 6.96 -2.29 -18.41
N LEU A 302 8.21 -2.70 -18.34
CA LEU A 302 9.32 -1.92 -18.90
C LEU A 302 9.21 -1.98 -20.44
N HIS A 303 8.51 -1.04 -21.10
CA HIS A 303 8.46 -1.00 -22.56
C HIS A 303 9.43 0.04 -23.16
N ASP A 304 10.15 -0.42 -24.19
CA ASP A 304 10.67 0.36 -25.32
C ASP A 304 11.68 1.47 -25.01
N GLY A 305 12.50 1.31 -23.97
CA GLY A 305 13.61 2.23 -23.70
C GLY A 305 13.16 3.65 -23.31
N VAL A 306 11.86 3.85 -23.06
CA VAL A 306 11.31 5.10 -22.54
C VAL A 306 10.67 4.79 -21.18
N PRO A 307 11.06 5.48 -20.10
CA PRO A 307 10.37 5.31 -18.83
C PRO A 307 8.92 5.75 -19.00
N ILE A 308 7.96 4.83 -18.96
CA ILE A 308 6.60 5.20 -18.55
C ILE A 308 6.71 5.44 -17.04
N ARG A 309 6.77 6.73 -16.68
CA ARG A 309 7.20 7.28 -15.37
C ARG A 309 6.33 6.88 -14.15
N HIS A 310 5.63 5.73 -14.12
CA HIS A 310 4.59 5.37 -13.09
C HIS A 310 4.51 3.92 -12.57
N GLN A 311 5.47 3.01 -12.81
CA GLN A 311 5.21 1.59 -12.51
C GLN A 311 5.72 1.09 -11.13
N ASP A 312 6.79 1.66 -10.59
CA ASP A 312 7.37 1.20 -9.31
C ASP A 312 6.46 1.43 -8.09
N ILE A 313 5.51 2.37 -8.19
CA ILE A 313 4.67 2.82 -7.06
C ILE A 313 3.51 1.88 -6.72
N ASP A 314 3.13 0.99 -7.65
CA ASP A 314 2.02 0.05 -7.49
C ASP A 314 2.50 -1.37 -7.13
N CYS A 315 3.81 -1.58 -6.99
CA CYS A 315 4.36 -2.90 -6.61
C CYS A 315 3.69 -3.45 -5.34
N GLY A 316 3.31 -2.59 -4.39
CA GLY A 316 2.54 -2.98 -3.20
C GLY A 316 1.19 -3.62 -3.52
N PHE A 317 0.42 -3.07 -4.46
CA PHE A 317 -0.89 -3.63 -4.82
C PHE A 317 -0.78 -4.87 -5.69
N TYR A 318 0.17 -4.91 -6.62
CA TYR A 318 0.39 -6.10 -7.45
C TYR A 318 0.86 -7.28 -6.59
N THR A 319 1.83 -7.06 -5.69
CA THR A 319 2.29 -8.11 -4.77
C THR A 319 1.22 -8.49 -3.75
N PHE A 320 0.41 -7.54 -3.28
CA PHE A 320 -0.73 -7.84 -2.42
C PHE A 320 -1.73 -8.77 -3.13
N SER A 321 -2.15 -8.44 -4.36
CA SER A 321 -3.07 -9.25 -5.15
C SER A 321 -2.52 -10.65 -5.44
N MET A 322 -1.22 -10.73 -5.72
CA MET A 322 -0.50 -11.99 -5.95
C MET A 322 -0.44 -12.86 -4.70
N VAL A 323 -0.04 -12.32 -3.55
CA VAL A 323 0.00 -13.06 -2.28
C VAL A 323 -1.40 -13.48 -1.86
N ARG A 324 -2.38 -12.60 -2.01
CA ARG A 324 -3.79 -12.93 -1.77
C ARG A 324 -4.27 -14.09 -2.65
N ALA A 325 -3.92 -14.08 -3.93
CA ALA A 325 -4.24 -15.18 -4.85
C ALA A 325 -3.57 -16.50 -4.44
N LEU A 326 -2.33 -16.47 -3.94
CA LEU A 326 -1.65 -17.66 -3.41
C LEU A 326 -2.30 -18.19 -2.13
N ILE A 327 -2.75 -17.31 -1.23
CA ILE A 327 -3.53 -17.67 -0.02
C ILE A 327 -4.83 -18.37 -0.45
N GLN A 328 -5.56 -17.76 -1.38
CA GLN A 328 -6.81 -18.32 -1.90
C GLN A 328 -6.59 -19.65 -2.62
N LEU A 329 -5.49 -19.79 -3.36
CA LEU A 329 -5.15 -21.05 -4.01
C LEU A 329 -4.84 -22.15 -2.99
N ALA A 330 -4.13 -21.83 -1.91
CA ALA A 330 -3.89 -22.76 -0.81
C ALA A 330 -5.19 -23.22 -0.13
N GLN A 331 -6.19 -22.34 -0.04
CA GLN A 331 -7.50 -22.64 0.55
C GLN A 331 -8.38 -23.47 -0.38
N GLN A 332 -8.39 -23.18 -1.68
CA GLN A 332 -9.31 -23.78 -2.66
C GLN A 332 -8.77 -25.06 -3.29
N ASP A 333 -7.47 -25.11 -3.57
CA ASP A 333 -6.80 -26.20 -4.28
C ASP A 333 -5.35 -26.38 -3.77
N PRO A 334 -5.18 -26.82 -2.50
CA PRO A 334 -3.86 -26.97 -1.88
C PRO A 334 -2.94 -27.93 -2.64
N GLU A 335 -3.50 -28.97 -3.26
CA GLU A 335 -2.75 -29.95 -4.06
C GLU A 335 -2.06 -29.29 -5.26
N ARG A 336 -2.64 -28.23 -5.83
CA ARG A 336 -1.97 -27.47 -6.89
C ARG A 336 -0.67 -26.81 -6.40
N LEU A 337 -0.64 -26.34 -5.16
CA LEU A 337 0.59 -25.78 -4.58
C LEU A 337 1.59 -26.87 -4.20
N VAL A 338 1.12 -28.00 -3.70
CA VAL A 338 1.99 -29.09 -3.21
C VAL A 338 2.58 -29.91 -4.36
N ALA A 339 1.76 -30.32 -5.33
CA ALA A 339 2.12 -31.26 -6.38
C ALA A 339 1.99 -30.71 -7.81
N GLY A 340 1.30 -29.58 -8.00
CA GLY A 340 1.12 -28.96 -9.31
C GLY A 340 2.41 -28.36 -9.89
N THR A 341 2.43 -28.14 -11.19
CA THR A 341 3.53 -27.46 -11.90
C THR A 341 3.51 -25.95 -11.62
N THR A 342 4.65 -25.28 -11.80
CA THR A 342 4.73 -23.82 -11.70
C THR A 342 3.72 -23.13 -12.63
N ALA A 343 3.52 -23.66 -13.84
CA ALA A 343 2.56 -23.12 -14.79
C ALA A 343 1.12 -23.21 -14.27
N GLU A 344 0.70 -24.35 -13.71
CA GLU A 344 -0.64 -24.50 -13.14
C GLU A 344 -0.88 -23.55 -11.95
N ILE A 345 0.14 -23.35 -11.12
CA ILE A 345 0.09 -22.38 -10.02
C ILE A 345 -0.08 -20.96 -10.57
N VAL A 346 0.73 -20.57 -11.56
CA VAL A 346 0.65 -19.24 -12.17
C VAL A 346 -0.72 -19.02 -12.82
N THR A 347 -1.24 -19.96 -13.60
CA THR A 347 -2.58 -19.90 -14.18
C THR A 347 -3.67 -19.79 -13.11
N GLY A 348 -3.57 -20.57 -12.02
CA GLY A 348 -4.50 -20.47 -10.89
C GLY A 348 -4.45 -19.10 -10.20
N MET A 349 -3.23 -18.62 -9.95
CA MET A 349 -2.96 -17.33 -9.32
C MET A 349 -3.49 -16.17 -10.18
N THR A 350 -3.15 -16.10 -11.47
CA THR A 350 -3.65 -15.06 -12.38
C THR A 350 -5.17 -15.13 -12.53
N GLY A 351 -5.75 -16.34 -12.50
CA GLY A 351 -7.19 -16.54 -12.47
C GLY A 351 -7.89 -15.92 -11.24
N LEU A 352 -7.21 -15.84 -10.10
CA LEU A 352 -7.72 -15.25 -8.85
C LEU A 352 -7.39 -13.75 -8.71
N MET A 353 -6.37 -13.25 -9.42
CA MET A 353 -5.97 -11.83 -9.44
C MET A 353 -6.93 -10.96 -10.28
N LYS A 354 -8.21 -10.93 -9.90
CA LYS A 354 -9.29 -10.29 -10.66
C LYS A 354 -9.15 -8.79 -10.85
N ASP A 355 -8.29 -8.11 -10.09
CA ASP A 355 -7.97 -6.70 -10.33
C ASP A 355 -7.16 -6.52 -11.62
N TYR A 356 -6.27 -7.46 -11.93
CA TYR A 356 -5.26 -7.30 -12.98
C TYR A 356 -5.46 -8.21 -14.18
N TYR A 357 -6.21 -9.30 -14.00
CA TYR A 357 -6.50 -10.28 -15.03
C TYR A 357 -8.01 -10.38 -15.27
N GLN A 358 -8.39 -10.48 -16.54
CA GLN A 358 -9.78 -10.74 -16.92
C GLN A 358 -10.08 -12.24 -16.78
N GLU A 359 -9.21 -13.05 -17.35
CA GLU A 359 -9.21 -14.51 -17.30
C GLU A 359 -7.81 -15.00 -16.90
N PRO A 360 -7.65 -16.29 -16.53
CA PRO A 360 -6.32 -16.86 -16.28
C PRO A 360 -5.35 -16.52 -17.40
N ASP A 361 -4.19 -15.99 -17.02
CA ASP A 361 -3.09 -15.57 -17.90
C ASP A 361 -3.43 -14.49 -18.94
N GLN A 362 -4.63 -13.90 -18.86
CA GLN A 362 -5.09 -12.82 -19.72
C GLN A 362 -5.15 -11.49 -18.96
N PRO A 363 -4.10 -10.65 -19.02
CA PRO A 363 -4.09 -9.36 -18.34
C PRO A 363 -5.16 -8.44 -18.91
N LYS A 364 -5.71 -7.58 -18.05
CA LYS A 364 -6.64 -6.52 -18.46
C LYS A 364 -5.94 -5.45 -19.28
N ASP A 365 -6.76 -4.62 -19.94
CA ASP A 365 -6.29 -3.41 -20.60
C ASP A 365 -5.57 -2.47 -19.60
N PRO A 366 -4.41 -1.89 -19.97
CA PRO A 366 -3.66 -0.98 -19.10
C PRO A 366 -4.46 0.21 -18.56
N GLU A 367 -5.42 0.75 -19.32
CA GLU A 367 -6.27 1.84 -18.85
C GLU A 367 -7.21 1.39 -17.73
N VAL A 368 -7.69 0.15 -17.80
CA VAL A 368 -8.51 -0.45 -16.74
C VAL A 368 -7.66 -0.68 -15.50
N VAL A 369 -6.47 -1.24 -15.64
CA VAL A 369 -5.53 -1.45 -14.52
C VAL A 369 -5.14 -0.12 -13.87
N ARG A 370 -4.91 0.94 -14.67
CA ARG A 370 -4.62 2.28 -14.15
C ARG A 370 -5.77 2.79 -13.29
N LYS A 371 -7.01 2.71 -13.76
CA LYS A 371 -8.23 3.08 -13.01
C LYS A 371 -8.34 2.32 -11.68
N ILE A 372 -8.08 1.02 -11.69
CA ILE A 372 -8.09 0.18 -10.49
C ILE A 372 -7.04 0.65 -9.48
N ASN A 373 -5.81 0.88 -9.92
CA ASN A 373 -4.75 1.33 -9.02
C ASN A 373 -5.04 2.72 -8.41
N ILE A 374 -5.70 3.63 -9.15
CA ILE A 374 -6.15 4.92 -8.60
C ILE A 374 -7.13 4.73 -7.45
N LEU A 375 -8.14 3.87 -7.66
CA LEU A 375 -9.14 3.55 -6.65
C LEU A 375 -8.50 2.87 -5.43
N ASN A 376 -7.62 1.90 -5.65
CA ASN A 376 -6.89 1.21 -4.58
C ASN A 376 -6.07 2.18 -3.73
N ARG A 377 -5.39 3.14 -4.36
CA ARG A 377 -4.64 4.17 -3.64
C ARG A 377 -5.54 5.10 -2.84
N TRP A 378 -6.64 5.57 -3.43
CA TRP A 378 -7.59 6.44 -2.74
C TRP A 378 -8.18 5.76 -1.51
N ASN A 379 -8.64 4.52 -1.69
CA ASN A 379 -9.25 3.73 -0.62
C ASN A 379 -8.24 3.40 0.48
N LEU A 380 -7.02 3.00 0.12
CA LEU A 380 -5.98 2.74 1.13
C LEU A 380 -5.65 3.99 1.94
N GLY A 381 -5.58 5.16 1.30
CA GLY A 381 -5.41 6.44 2.00
C GLY A 381 -6.58 6.78 2.92
N ARG A 382 -7.81 6.57 2.45
CA ARG A 382 -9.03 6.75 3.26
C ARG A 382 -8.99 5.85 4.49
N ASP A 383 -8.63 4.58 4.33
CA ASP A 383 -8.57 3.62 5.44
C ASP A 383 -7.49 4.00 6.45
N ALA A 384 -6.33 4.49 5.99
CA ALA A 384 -5.28 5.02 6.85
C ALA A 384 -5.75 6.24 7.66
N LEU A 385 -6.45 7.19 7.04
CA LEU A 385 -7.03 8.34 7.74
C LEU A 385 -8.11 7.93 8.74
N SER A 386 -8.95 6.95 8.39
CA SER A 386 -9.98 6.43 9.30
C SER A 386 -9.34 5.80 10.54
N LEU A 387 -8.32 4.96 10.34
CA LEU A 387 -7.57 4.34 11.43
C LEU A 387 -6.92 5.40 12.34
N MET A 388 -6.35 6.45 11.74
CA MET A 388 -5.76 7.58 12.47
C MET A 388 -6.80 8.32 13.32
N LYS A 389 -7.98 8.62 12.75
CA LYS A 389 -9.11 9.25 13.45
C LYS A 389 -9.58 8.41 14.64
N ASP A 390 -9.80 7.13 14.42
CA ASP A 390 -10.33 6.21 15.42
C ASP A 390 -9.33 5.97 16.56
N SER A 391 -8.05 5.80 16.22
CA SER A 391 -6.98 5.61 17.22
C SER A 391 -6.83 6.82 18.14
N PHE A 392 -6.93 8.04 17.59
CA PHE A 392 -6.85 9.26 18.37
C PHE A 392 -8.07 9.46 19.28
N ALA A 393 -9.26 9.11 18.81
CA ALA A 393 -10.47 9.16 19.62
C ALA A 393 -10.38 8.22 20.84
N VAL A 394 -9.81 7.02 20.66
CA VAL A 394 -9.61 6.05 21.75
C VAL A 394 -8.57 6.50 22.77
N ILE A 395 -7.48 7.15 22.33
CA ILE A 395 -6.42 7.63 23.24
C ILE A 395 -6.90 8.81 24.12
N ASN A 396 -7.83 9.62 23.62
CA ASN A 396 -8.28 10.85 24.28
C ASN A 396 -9.67 10.74 24.94
N ALA A 397 -10.30 9.55 24.88
CA ALA A 397 -11.50 9.22 25.65
C ALA A 397 -11.12 8.62 27.01
#